data_AF-A0A379WYN3-F1
#
_entry.id   AF-A0A379WYN3-F1
#
_cell.length_a   1.000
_cell.length_b   1.000
_cell.length_c   1.000
_cell.angle_alpha   90.00
_cell.angle_beta   90.00
_cell.angle_gamma   90.00
#
_symmetry.space_group_name_H-M   'P 1'
#
loop_
_entity.id
_entity.type
_entity.pdbx_description
1 polymer ?
#
loop_
_entity_poly.entity_id
_entity_poly.type
_entity_poly.pdbx_seq_one_letter_code
_entity_poly.pdbx_strand_id
1 'polypeptide(L)'
;MSGFFPIMMFGLPGAALAMYFAAPKERRPMVGGMLLSVAITAFLTGVTEPLEFLFMFLAPLLYLLHAILTGISLFVATLLGIHAGFSFSAGAIDYVLMYNLPAASNNVWMLLVMGVVFFIIYFLLFSAVIRMFNLKTPGREDKVDEMVTEEANSNTEEGLTQLATSYIAAVGGTDNLKAIDACITRLRLTVNDSARVNDAACKRLGASGVVKLNKQTIQVIVGAKAESIGDEMKKVVARGPVAAASADAAHVATPAPAAKPQAVPNAVTIAELVSPITGEVVALDQVPDEAFASKAVGDGVAVKPTDKTVVSPAAGTIVKIFNTNHAFCLETEKGAEIVVHMGIDTVALNGQGFKRLVEEGAEVTAGQPVLELDLDFLNANARSMISPVVCSNSDDFSALVIKADGHVVAGQTPLYEIKSK
;
A
#
# COMPACT_ATOMS: atom_id res chain seq x y z
N MET A 1 -7.57 -36.38 -3.19
CA MET A 1 -7.24 -35.15 -2.42
C MET A 1 -6.04 -35.35 -1.48
N SER A 2 -5.66 -36.58 -1.14
CA SER A 2 -4.61 -36.86 -0.14
C SER A 2 -3.19 -36.43 -0.53
N GLY A 3 -2.94 -36.21 -1.83
CA GLY A 3 -1.64 -35.71 -2.32
C GLY A 3 -1.34 -34.25 -1.94
N PHE A 4 -2.25 -33.52 -1.28
CA PHE A 4 -1.92 -32.21 -0.71
C PHE A 4 -1.06 -32.33 0.55
N PHE A 5 -1.24 -33.37 1.38
CA PHE A 5 -0.47 -33.54 2.62
C PHE A 5 1.06 -33.51 2.39
N PRO A 6 1.63 -34.26 1.43
CA PRO A 6 3.07 -34.22 1.17
C PRO A 6 3.59 -32.85 0.73
N ILE A 7 2.75 -32.06 0.06
CA ILE A 7 3.13 -30.73 -0.43
C ILE A 7 3.12 -29.73 0.72
N MET A 8 2.00 -29.62 1.43
CA MET A 8 1.82 -28.62 2.48
C MET A 8 2.72 -28.91 3.68
N MET A 9 2.83 -30.19 4.06
CA MET A 9 3.64 -30.59 5.21
C MET A 9 5.14 -30.65 4.91
N PHE A 10 5.55 -30.88 3.66
CA PHE A 10 6.97 -31.18 3.40
C PHE A 10 7.53 -30.46 2.19
N GLY A 11 6.81 -30.44 1.06
CA GLY A 11 7.27 -29.75 -0.15
C GLY A 11 7.55 -28.27 0.09
N LEU A 12 6.58 -27.54 0.65
CA LEU A 12 6.70 -26.11 0.92
C LEU A 12 7.72 -25.76 2.02
N PRO A 13 7.80 -26.49 3.15
CA PRO A 13 8.94 -26.35 4.06
C PRO A 13 10.31 -26.62 3.38
N GLY A 14 10.37 -27.58 2.45
CA GLY A 14 11.55 -27.82 1.62
C GLY A 14 11.90 -26.64 0.71
N ALA A 15 10.89 -26.00 0.10
CA ALA A 15 11.06 -24.76 -0.68
C ALA A 15 11.55 -23.60 0.19
N ALA A 16 10.97 -23.41 1.37
CA ALA A 16 11.40 -22.38 2.32
C ALA A 16 12.87 -22.57 2.73
N LEU A 17 13.28 -23.81 2.99
CA LEU A 17 14.68 -24.14 3.28
C LEU A 17 15.61 -23.87 2.09
N ALA A 18 15.18 -24.19 0.86
CA ALA A 18 15.93 -23.89 -0.35
C ALA A 18 16.13 -22.38 -0.54
N MET A 19 15.07 -21.58 -0.34
CA MET A 19 15.13 -20.12 -0.41
C MET A 19 16.06 -19.54 0.66
N TYR A 20 16.01 -20.05 1.89
CA TYR A 20 16.94 -19.67 2.96
C TYR A 20 18.40 -19.90 2.58
N PHE A 21 18.74 -21.07 2.02
CA PHE A 21 20.12 -21.34 1.60
C PHE A 21 20.54 -20.62 0.32
N ALA A 22 19.58 -20.24 -0.53
CA ALA A 22 19.85 -19.43 -1.71
C ALA A 22 20.15 -17.97 -1.36
N ALA A 23 19.62 -17.45 -0.24
CA ALA A 23 19.92 -16.12 0.25
C ALA A 23 21.41 -15.95 0.61
N PRO A 24 22.01 -14.75 0.36
CA PRO A 24 23.37 -14.42 0.78
C PRO A 24 23.54 -14.63 2.28
N LYS A 25 24.72 -15.11 2.72
CA LYS A 25 24.98 -15.44 4.13
C LYS A 25 24.64 -14.28 5.08
N GLU A 26 24.90 -13.06 4.65
CA GLU A 26 24.63 -11.82 5.39
C GLU A 26 23.14 -11.58 5.63
N ARG A 27 22.27 -12.02 4.72
CA ARG A 27 20.81 -11.81 4.78
C ARG A 27 20.02 -13.00 5.32
N ARG A 28 20.68 -14.15 5.52
CA ARG A 28 20.05 -15.36 6.09
C ARG A 28 19.41 -15.14 7.46
N PRO A 29 20.01 -14.41 8.41
CA PRO A 29 19.36 -14.16 9.71
C PRO A 29 18.02 -13.42 9.55
N MET A 30 17.94 -12.47 8.63
CA MET A 30 16.73 -11.68 8.34
C MET A 30 15.62 -12.55 7.74
N VAL A 31 15.91 -13.31 6.68
CA VAL A 31 14.88 -14.13 6.01
C VAL A 31 14.57 -15.44 6.72
N GLY A 32 15.46 -15.89 7.62
CA GLY A 32 15.34 -17.17 8.31
C GLY A 32 14.14 -17.23 9.24
N GLY A 33 13.91 -16.18 10.04
CA GLY A 33 12.75 -16.11 10.94
C GLY A 33 11.43 -16.11 10.19
N MET A 34 11.34 -15.30 9.12
CA MET A 34 10.19 -15.27 8.21
C MET A 34 9.90 -16.64 7.59
N LEU A 35 10.88 -17.21 6.88
CA LEU A 35 10.72 -18.45 6.13
C LEU A 35 10.39 -19.62 7.05
N LEU A 36 10.97 -19.64 8.25
CA LEU A 36 10.67 -20.65 9.26
C LEU A 36 9.22 -20.52 9.77
N SER A 37 8.77 -19.30 10.06
CA SER A 37 7.40 -19.03 10.55
C SER A 37 6.34 -19.52 9.55
N VAL A 38 6.48 -19.13 8.28
CA VAL A 38 5.53 -19.53 7.23
C VAL A 38 5.63 -21.02 6.89
N ALA A 39 6.84 -21.62 6.96
CA ALA A 39 7.01 -23.06 6.77
C ALA A 39 6.37 -23.89 7.90
N ILE A 40 6.51 -23.46 9.15
CA ILE A 40 5.85 -24.12 10.30
C ILE A 40 4.34 -23.98 10.18
N THR A 41 3.86 -22.81 9.76
CA THR A 41 2.42 -22.58 9.54
C THR A 41 1.88 -23.51 8.46
N ALA A 42 2.52 -23.57 7.30
CA ALA A 42 2.19 -24.52 6.24
C ALA A 42 2.22 -25.98 6.72
N PHE A 43 3.24 -26.36 7.51
CA PHE A 43 3.34 -27.70 8.07
C PHE A 43 2.19 -28.04 9.01
N LEU A 44 1.92 -27.18 10.00
CA LEU A 44 0.97 -27.49 11.07
C LEU A 44 -0.49 -27.38 10.60
N THR A 45 -0.83 -26.27 9.95
CA THR A 45 -2.22 -25.93 9.62
C THR A 45 -2.55 -26.17 8.16
N GLY A 46 -1.54 -26.26 7.29
CA GLY A 46 -1.74 -26.36 5.86
C GLY A 46 -1.99 -25.02 5.17
N VAL A 47 -1.90 -23.88 5.87
CA VAL A 47 -2.04 -22.55 5.27
C VAL A 47 -0.74 -22.20 4.54
N THR A 48 -0.84 -22.05 3.21
CA THR A 48 0.35 -21.88 2.35
C THR A 48 0.41 -20.55 1.63
N GLU A 49 -0.70 -19.81 1.58
CA GLU A 49 -0.80 -18.51 0.87
C GLU A 49 0.35 -17.55 1.20
N PRO A 50 0.77 -17.35 2.47
CA PRO A 50 1.86 -16.43 2.77
C PRO A 50 3.18 -16.85 2.12
N LEU A 51 3.47 -18.14 2.06
CA LEU A 51 4.69 -18.65 1.45
C LEU A 51 4.62 -18.68 -0.07
N GLU A 52 3.47 -19.08 -0.62
CA GLU A 52 3.23 -19.11 -2.07
C GLU A 52 3.25 -17.72 -2.69
N PHE A 53 2.67 -16.73 -2.02
CA PHE A 53 2.66 -15.35 -2.50
C PHE A 53 4.07 -14.76 -2.59
N LEU A 54 4.96 -15.10 -1.65
CA LEU A 54 6.36 -14.67 -1.70
C LEU A 54 7.01 -15.03 -3.04
N PHE A 55 6.94 -16.30 -3.46
CA PHE A 55 7.58 -16.69 -4.72
C PHE A 55 6.69 -16.51 -5.95
N MET A 56 5.37 -16.37 -5.82
CA MET A 56 4.49 -16.07 -6.95
C MET A 56 4.82 -14.71 -7.58
N PHE A 57 5.05 -13.69 -6.77
CA PHE A 57 5.37 -12.35 -7.27
C PHE A 57 6.85 -12.16 -7.59
N LEU A 58 7.75 -12.73 -6.76
CA LEU A 58 9.18 -12.58 -6.94
C LEU A 58 9.77 -13.52 -8.01
N ALA A 59 9.24 -14.73 -8.11
CA ALA A 59 9.79 -15.79 -8.96
C ALA A 59 8.68 -16.69 -9.54
N PRO A 60 7.84 -16.19 -10.48
CA PRO A 60 6.68 -16.91 -11.01
C PRO A 60 7.00 -18.33 -11.54
N LEU A 61 8.23 -18.57 -12.01
CA LEU A 61 8.69 -19.88 -12.43
C LEU A 61 8.65 -20.93 -11.29
N LEU A 62 8.96 -20.52 -10.06
CA LEU A 62 8.86 -21.40 -8.89
C LEU A 62 7.41 -21.73 -8.56
N TYR A 63 6.48 -20.82 -8.83
CA TYR A 63 5.04 -21.07 -8.68
C TYR A 63 4.54 -22.09 -9.70
N LEU A 64 4.98 -21.97 -10.97
CA LEU A 64 4.69 -22.98 -11.99
C LEU A 64 5.26 -24.35 -11.60
N LEU A 65 6.50 -24.39 -11.12
CA LEU A 65 7.14 -25.62 -10.64
C LEU A 65 6.34 -26.25 -9.48
N HIS A 66 5.93 -25.44 -8.51
CA HIS A 66 5.10 -25.85 -7.39
C HIS A 66 3.78 -26.47 -7.87
N ALA A 67 3.06 -25.80 -8.79
CA ALA A 67 1.81 -26.30 -9.34
C ALA A 67 1.97 -27.68 -10.02
N ILE A 68 3.04 -27.87 -10.79
CA ILE A 68 3.36 -29.15 -11.45
C ILE A 68 3.64 -30.24 -10.40
N LEU A 69 4.49 -29.95 -9.41
CA LEU A 69 4.83 -30.90 -8.35
C LEU A 69 3.61 -31.28 -7.50
N THR A 70 2.72 -30.34 -7.25
CA THR A 70 1.44 -30.58 -6.57
C THR A 70 0.55 -31.52 -7.39
N GLY A 71 0.44 -31.31 -8.69
CA GLY A 71 -0.25 -32.22 -9.61
C GLY A 71 0.32 -33.64 -9.58
N ILE A 72 1.65 -33.77 -9.60
CA ILE A 72 2.34 -35.07 -9.50
C ILE A 72 2.04 -35.74 -8.16
N SER A 73 2.10 -35.01 -7.05
CA SER A 73 1.78 -35.55 -5.72
C SER A 73 0.35 -36.08 -5.64
N LEU A 74 -0.62 -35.33 -6.17
CA LEU A 74 -2.01 -35.76 -6.25
C LEU A 74 -2.18 -37.02 -7.12
N PHE A 75 -1.50 -37.07 -8.26
CA PHE A 75 -1.50 -38.24 -9.13
C PHE A 75 -0.93 -39.49 -8.45
N VAL A 76 0.24 -39.36 -7.80
CA VAL A 76 0.91 -40.47 -7.11
C VAL A 76 0.08 -40.96 -5.91
N ALA A 77 -0.50 -40.05 -5.12
CA ALA A 77 -1.40 -40.43 -4.02
C ALA A 77 -2.60 -41.25 -4.53
N THR A 78 -3.16 -40.85 -5.67
CA THR A 78 -4.29 -41.52 -6.29
C THR A 78 -3.89 -42.89 -6.84
N LEU A 79 -2.74 -42.99 -7.52
CA LEU A 79 -2.21 -44.24 -8.06
C LEU A 79 -1.91 -45.28 -6.96
N LEU A 80 -1.42 -44.82 -5.81
CA LEU A 80 -1.17 -45.66 -4.63
C LEU A 80 -2.45 -45.96 -3.83
N GLY A 81 -3.62 -45.48 -4.29
CA GLY A 81 -4.90 -45.72 -3.65
C GLY A 81 -5.00 -45.13 -2.24
N ILE A 82 -4.27 -44.06 -1.95
CA ILE A 82 -4.27 -43.42 -0.63
C ILE A 82 -5.50 -42.52 -0.52
N HIS A 83 -6.36 -42.83 0.45
CA HIS A 83 -7.57 -42.09 0.75
C HIS A 83 -7.47 -41.51 2.16
N ALA A 84 -7.28 -40.21 2.23
CA ALA A 84 -7.30 -39.38 3.42
C ALA A 84 -8.00 -38.06 3.07
N GLY A 85 -9.02 -37.70 3.85
CA GLY A 85 -9.65 -36.40 3.81
C GLY A 85 -8.89 -35.39 4.67
N PHE A 86 -9.25 -34.12 4.54
CA PHE A 86 -8.85 -33.03 5.44
C PHE A 86 -10.03 -32.07 5.57
N SER A 87 -10.16 -31.43 6.74
CA SER A 87 -11.27 -30.50 7.01
C SER A 87 -10.96 -29.09 6.56
N PHE A 88 -9.67 -28.70 6.58
CA PHE A 88 -9.25 -27.36 6.27
C PHE A 88 -8.21 -27.31 5.15
N SER A 89 -6.96 -27.73 5.39
CA SER A 89 -5.87 -27.49 4.43
C SER A 89 -4.74 -28.53 4.43
N ALA A 90 -5.03 -29.77 4.83
CA ALA A 90 -4.09 -30.90 4.74
C ALA A 90 -2.76 -30.66 5.49
N GLY A 91 -2.81 -29.92 6.61
CA GLY A 91 -1.69 -29.77 7.53
C GLY A 91 -1.49 -30.98 8.44
N ALA A 92 -0.45 -30.95 9.27
CA ALA A 92 -0.14 -32.00 10.25
C ALA A 92 -1.29 -32.21 11.25
N ILE A 93 -2.00 -31.15 11.63
CA ILE A 93 -3.17 -31.24 12.51
C ILE A 93 -4.27 -32.04 11.81
N ASP A 94 -4.60 -31.71 10.55
CA ASP A 94 -5.55 -32.47 9.74
C ASP A 94 -5.09 -33.92 9.59
N TYR A 95 -3.80 -34.17 9.35
CA TYR A 95 -3.27 -35.51 9.17
C TYR A 95 -3.53 -36.39 10.40
N VAL A 96 -3.22 -35.87 11.59
CA VAL A 96 -3.43 -36.59 12.86
C VAL A 96 -4.91 -36.82 13.14
N LEU A 97 -5.74 -35.79 12.95
CA LEU A 97 -7.18 -35.88 13.22
C LEU A 97 -7.89 -36.85 12.25
N MET A 98 -7.44 -36.92 11.00
CA MET A 98 -8.09 -37.71 9.95
C MET A 98 -7.50 -39.12 9.81
N TYR A 99 -6.41 -39.44 10.52
CA TYR A 99 -5.67 -40.70 10.40
C TYR A 99 -6.52 -41.95 10.68
N ASN A 100 -7.43 -41.88 11.65
CA ASN A 100 -8.22 -43.03 12.12
C ASN A 100 -9.70 -42.98 11.69
N LEU A 101 -10.05 -42.14 10.72
CA LEU A 101 -11.42 -42.07 10.25
C LEU A 101 -11.81 -43.33 9.47
N PRO A 102 -13.07 -43.81 9.57
CA PRO A 102 -13.52 -45.03 8.86
C PRO A 102 -13.39 -44.95 7.32
N ALA A 103 -13.35 -43.74 6.76
CA ALA A 103 -13.16 -43.49 5.33
C ALA A 103 -11.68 -43.40 4.91
N ALA A 104 -10.74 -43.46 5.86
CA ALA A 104 -9.31 -43.40 5.60
C ALA A 104 -8.78 -44.78 5.17
N SER A 105 -7.86 -44.82 4.21
CA SER A 105 -7.24 -46.06 3.76
C SER A 105 -6.17 -46.54 4.75
N ASN A 106 -5.90 -47.85 4.78
CA ASN A 106 -4.88 -48.43 5.69
C ASN A 106 -3.44 -47.96 5.40
N ASN A 107 -3.21 -47.33 4.24
CA ASN A 107 -1.89 -46.88 3.77
C ASN A 107 -1.67 -45.36 3.92
N VAL A 108 -2.46 -44.66 4.72
CA VAL A 108 -2.31 -43.20 4.95
C VAL A 108 -0.92 -42.81 5.46
N TRP A 109 -0.24 -43.68 6.21
CA TRP A 109 1.14 -43.48 6.66
C TRP A 109 2.13 -43.24 5.50
N MET A 110 1.83 -43.73 4.29
CA MET A 110 2.65 -43.49 3.10
C MET A 110 2.68 -42.01 2.70
N LEU A 111 1.74 -41.17 3.16
CA LEU A 111 1.80 -39.71 2.95
C LEU A 111 3.01 -39.08 3.66
N LEU A 112 3.46 -39.62 4.80
CA LEU A 112 4.68 -39.13 5.46
C LEU A 112 5.92 -39.52 4.67
N VAL A 113 5.96 -40.75 4.13
CA VAL A 113 7.06 -41.20 3.26
C VAL A 113 7.12 -40.35 1.99
N MET A 114 5.97 -40.16 1.35
CA MET A 114 5.84 -39.29 0.19
C MET A 114 6.23 -37.85 0.54
N GLY A 115 5.84 -37.37 1.72
CA GLY A 115 6.25 -36.10 2.29
C GLY A 115 7.76 -35.93 2.32
N VAL A 116 8.50 -36.84 2.93
CA VAL A 116 9.97 -36.80 2.98
C VAL A 116 10.59 -36.82 1.58
N VAL A 117 10.05 -37.61 0.65
CA VAL A 117 10.50 -37.61 -0.75
C VAL A 117 10.27 -36.24 -1.41
N PHE A 118 9.08 -35.67 -1.25
CA PHE A 118 8.76 -34.34 -1.78
C PHE A 118 9.57 -33.23 -1.12
N PHE A 119 9.90 -33.32 0.17
CA PHE A 119 10.83 -32.39 0.83
C PHE A 119 12.16 -32.32 0.08
N ILE A 120 12.75 -33.48 -0.21
CA ILE A 120 14.03 -33.59 -0.89
C ILE A 120 13.91 -33.06 -2.32
N ILE A 121 12.85 -33.45 -3.04
CA ILE A 121 12.60 -32.99 -4.43
C ILE A 121 12.46 -31.47 -4.47
N TYR A 122 11.62 -30.90 -3.61
CA TYR A 122 11.41 -29.45 -3.52
C TYR A 122 12.72 -28.74 -3.17
N PHE A 123 13.43 -29.21 -2.14
CA PHE A 123 14.69 -28.60 -1.73
C PHE A 123 15.71 -28.56 -2.88
N LEU A 124 15.91 -29.69 -3.57
CA LEU A 124 16.88 -29.79 -4.65
C LEU A 124 16.45 -28.99 -5.89
N LEU A 125 15.19 -29.12 -6.33
CA LEU A 125 14.70 -28.43 -7.52
C LEU A 125 14.62 -26.92 -7.32
N PHE A 126 14.08 -26.45 -6.18
CA PHE A 126 14.07 -25.03 -5.88
C PHE A 126 15.50 -24.50 -5.78
N SER A 127 16.40 -25.19 -5.07
CA SER A 127 17.81 -24.77 -4.98
C SER A 127 18.49 -24.69 -6.35
N ALA A 128 18.24 -25.66 -7.24
CA ALA A 128 18.81 -25.69 -8.57
C ALA A 128 18.25 -24.57 -9.45
N VAL A 129 16.92 -24.43 -9.52
CA VAL A 129 16.24 -23.43 -10.36
C VAL A 129 16.56 -22.01 -9.91
N ILE A 130 16.56 -21.74 -8.59
CA ILE A 130 16.92 -20.43 -8.05
C ILE A 130 18.34 -20.04 -8.45
N ARG A 131 19.30 -20.97 -8.36
CA ARG A 131 20.71 -20.69 -8.70
C ARG A 131 20.95 -20.61 -10.20
N MET A 132 20.32 -21.50 -10.98
CA MET A 132 20.51 -21.59 -12.42
C MET A 132 19.96 -20.38 -13.16
N PHE A 133 18.77 -19.90 -12.77
CA PHE A 133 18.15 -18.71 -13.37
C PHE A 133 18.38 -17.43 -12.58
N ASN A 134 19.21 -17.49 -11.54
CA ASN A 134 19.45 -16.39 -10.61
C ASN A 134 18.16 -15.69 -10.17
N LEU A 135 17.16 -16.47 -9.76
CA LEU A 135 15.85 -15.94 -9.41
C LEU A 135 15.96 -15.05 -8.16
N LYS A 136 15.21 -13.95 -8.18
CA LYS A 136 14.99 -13.08 -7.03
C LYS A 136 14.04 -13.83 -6.10
N THR A 137 14.56 -14.44 -5.05
CA THR A 137 13.77 -15.03 -3.95
C THR A 137 14.00 -14.21 -2.70
N PRO A 138 13.20 -14.34 -1.63
CA PRO A 138 13.37 -13.52 -0.42
C PRO A 138 14.83 -13.47 0.05
N GLY A 139 15.38 -12.25 0.17
CA GLY A 139 16.77 -12.00 0.55
C GLY A 139 17.77 -11.97 -0.61
N ARG A 140 17.37 -12.32 -1.84
CA ARG A 140 18.15 -12.19 -3.08
C ARG A 140 17.71 -11.00 -3.94
N GLU A 141 16.91 -10.08 -3.41
CA GLU A 141 16.55 -8.83 -4.10
C GLU A 141 17.79 -7.93 -4.28
N ASP A 142 17.83 -7.18 -5.38
CA ASP A 142 18.86 -6.15 -5.59
C ASP A 142 18.77 -5.10 -4.49
N LYS A 143 19.87 -4.44 -4.10
CA LYS A 143 19.87 -3.36 -3.07
C LYS A 143 18.88 -2.21 -3.37
N VAL A 144 18.36 -2.12 -4.59
CA VAL A 144 17.34 -1.16 -5.02
C VAL A 144 15.91 -1.72 -4.86
N ASP A 145 15.74 -3.04 -4.91
CA ASP A 145 14.48 -3.79 -4.75
C ASP A 145 14.22 -4.23 -3.29
N GLU A 146 15.00 -3.72 -2.34
CA GLU A 146 15.11 -4.15 -0.94
C GLU A 146 13.87 -3.82 -0.07
N MET A 147 12.67 -3.92 -0.64
CA MET A 147 11.54 -3.12 -0.20
C MET A 147 10.17 -3.77 -0.10
N VAL A 148 10.01 -4.97 -0.65
CA VAL A 148 8.67 -5.54 -0.83
C VAL A 148 8.46 -6.81 -0.01
N THR A 149 9.41 -7.23 0.85
CA THR A 149 9.27 -8.50 1.60
C THR A 149 9.55 -8.46 3.11
N GLU A 150 9.44 -7.31 3.78
CA GLU A 150 9.20 -7.29 5.24
C GLU A 150 7.71 -7.41 5.59
N GLU A 151 6.98 -8.29 4.92
CA GLU A 151 5.74 -8.87 5.47
C GLU A 151 6.03 -10.25 6.05
N ALA A 152 6.79 -10.28 7.15
CA ALA A 152 6.69 -11.35 8.11
C ALA A 152 7.08 -10.88 9.51
N ASN A 153 6.08 -10.93 10.41
CA ASN A 153 6.12 -10.67 11.84
C ASN A 153 6.20 -9.20 12.30
N SER A 154 5.34 -8.34 11.76
CA SER A 154 4.99 -7.06 12.40
C SER A 154 4.16 -7.19 13.69
N ASN A 155 3.92 -8.40 14.20
CA ASN A 155 3.06 -8.67 15.36
C ASN A 155 3.81 -9.16 16.60
N THR A 156 5.14 -9.29 16.53
CA THR A 156 6.00 -9.64 17.68
C THR A 156 6.73 -8.40 18.19
N GLU A 157 6.92 -8.27 19.51
CA GLU A 157 7.61 -7.12 20.12
C GLU A 157 9.00 -6.88 19.51
N GLU A 158 9.80 -7.93 19.29
CA GLU A 158 11.14 -7.80 18.69
C GLU A 158 11.10 -7.25 17.25
N GLY A 159 10.12 -7.68 16.44
CA GLY A 159 9.94 -7.20 15.07
C GLY A 159 9.52 -5.73 15.01
N LEU A 160 8.67 -5.30 15.96
CA LEU A 160 8.28 -3.89 16.09
C LEU A 160 9.46 -3.03 16.54
N THR A 161 10.28 -3.52 17.47
CA THR A 161 11.50 -2.82 17.92
C THR A 161 12.50 -2.64 16.77
N GLN A 162 12.67 -3.65 15.92
CA GLN A 162 13.57 -3.58 14.76
C GLN A 162 13.05 -2.63 13.68
N LEU A 163 11.73 -2.66 13.41
CA LEU A 163 11.08 -1.75 12.48
C LEU A 163 11.19 -0.29 12.95
N ALA A 164 10.91 -0.03 14.24
CA ALA A 164 11.06 1.27 14.86
C ALA A 164 12.51 1.79 14.77
N THR A 165 13.50 0.94 15.05
CA THR A 165 14.93 1.29 14.93
C THR A 165 15.29 1.69 13.50
N SER A 166 14.76 0.96 12.52
CA SER A 166 15.00 1.23 11.11
C SER A 166 14.35 2.54 10.65
N TYR A 167 13.14 2.85 11.13
CA TYR A 167 12.49 4.14 10.87
C TYR A 167 13.28 5.29 11.49
N ILE A 168 13.81 5.14 12.71
CA ILE A 168 14.67 6.16 13.35
C ILE A 168 15.94 6.39 12.51
N ALA A 169 16.58 5.33 12.02
CA ALA A 169 17.75 5.45 11.15
C ALA A 169 17.42 6.16 9.82
N ALA A 170 16.27 5.83 9.21
CA ALA A 170 15.81 6.40 7.95
C ALA A 170 15.47 7.90 8.05
N VAL A 171 14.99 8.37 9.19
CA VAL A 171 14.69 9.80 9.42
C VAL A 171 15.91 10.61 9.86
N GLY A 172 17.12 10.04 9.79
CA GLY A 172 18.38 10.74 10.06
C GLY A 172 19.00 10.46 11.44
N GLY A 173 18.56 9.39 12.11
CA GLY A 173 19.04 8.94 13.41
C GLY A 173 18.39 9.68 14.58
N THR A 174 18.74 9.28 15.81
CA THR A 174 18.25 9.95 17.04
C THR A 174 18.60 11.43 17.06
N ASP A 175 19.75 11.80 16.49
CA ASP A 175 20.23 13.19 16.46
C ASP A 175 19.40 14.09 15.57
N ASN A 176 18.61 13.52 14.65
CA ASN A 176 17.70 14.27 13.80
C ASN A 176 16.26 14.27 14.33
N LEU A 177 15.94 13.55 15.41
CA LEU A 177 14.58 13.36 15.91
C LEU A 177 14.32 14.24 17.15
N LYS A 178 13.21 15.00 17.14
CA LYS A 178 12.80 15.90 18.23
C LYS A 178 11.54 15.44 18.95
N ALA A 179 10.54 15.01 18.20
CA ALA A 179 9.28 14.52 18.76
C ALA A 179 8.72 13.40 17.89
N ILE A 180 8.05 12.45 18.55
CA ILE A 180 7.46 11.26 17.93
C ILE A 180 6.00 11.21 18.34
N ASP A 181 5.13 11.43 17.37
CA ASP A 181 3.70 11.25 17.49
C ASP A 181 3.22 10.30 16.40
N ALA A 182 2.02 9.77 16.56
CA ALA A 182 1.40 8.90 15.59
C ALA A 182 -0.10 9.15 15.53
N CYS A 183 -0.68 8.88 14.37
CA CYS A 183 -2.12 8.76 14.16
C CYS A 183 -2.39 7.37 13.59
N ILE A 184 -3.67 7.07 13.34
CA ILE A 184 -4.15 5.75 12.88
C ILE A 184 -3.29 5.18 11.73
N THR A 185 -2.90 5.99 10.74
CA THR A 185 -2.15 5.52 9.57
C THR A 185 -0.80 6.19 9.33
N ARG A 186 -0.40 7.15 10.16
CA ARG A 186 0.77 8.01 9.91
C ARG A 186 1.61 8.23 11.16
N LEU A 187 2.92 8.05 11.06
CA LEU A 187 3.90 8.57 12.01
C LEU A 187 4.07 10.07 11.77
N ARG A 188 3.85 10.88 12.79
CA ARG A 188 4.06 12.34 12.77
C ARG A 188 5.35 12.62 13.52
N LEU A 189 6.42 12.92 12.79
CA LEU A 189 7.74 13.10 13.39
C LEU A 189 8.16 14.55 13.27
N THR A 190 8.64 15.12 14.37
CA THR A 190 9.36 16.37 14.35
C THR A 190 10.85 16.05 14.27
N VAL A 191 11.52 16.56 13.25
CA VAL A 191 12.94 16.40 12.98
C VAL A 191 13.70 17.72 13.04
N ASN A 192 15.02 17.66 13.16
CA ASN A 192 15.88 18.85 13.09
C ASN A 192 16.00 19.37 11.66
N ASP A 193 16.16 18.46 10.71
CA ASP A 193 16.27 18.77 9.29
C ASP A 193 15.63 17.65 8.44
N SER A 194 14.57 18.00 7.70
CA SER A 194 13.88 17.07 6.81
C SER A 194 14.68 16.71 5.55
N ALA A 195 15.76 17.44 5.23
CA ALA A 195 16.68 17.05 4.16
C ALA A 195 17.52 15.82 4.54
N ARG A 196 17.71 15.56 5.85
CA ARG A 196 18.41 14.38 6.36
C ARG A 196 17.53 13.12 6.39
N VAL A 197 16.25 13.25 6.04
CA VAL A 197 15.29 12.15 5.99
C VAL A 197 15.41 11.46 4.64
N ASN A 198 15.63 10.14 4.68
CA ASN A 198 15.73 9.30 3.51
C ASN A 198 14.37 8.72 3.15
N ASP A 199 13.67 9.40 2.25
CA ASP A 199 12.30 9.07 1.85
C ASP A 199 12.24 7.70 1.18
N ALA A 200 13.26 7.36 0.39
CA ALA A 200 13.39 6.04 -0.21
C ALA A 200 13.54 4.97 0.88
N ALA A 201 14.35 5.21 1.92
CA ALA A 201 14.49 4.28 3.04
C ALA A 201 13.21 4.15 3.87
N CYS A 202 12.48 5.23 4.13
CA CYS A 202 11.20 5.17 4.83
C CYS A 202 10.14 4.42 4.03
N LYS A 203 10.03 4.69 2.72
CA LYS A 203 9.23 3.87 1.82
C LYS A 203 9.71 2.42 1.92
N ARG A 204 11.04 2.20 2.03
CA ARG A 204 11.60 0.86 2.18
C ARG A 204 11.19 0.04 3.37
N LEU A 205 10.76 0.69 4.42
CA LEU A 205 10.30 0.05 5.64
C LEU A 205 8.79 -0.21 5.62
N GLY A 206 8.16 -0.13 4.44
CA GLY A 206 6.72 -0.34 4.26
C GLY A 206 5.88 0.93 4.34
N ALA A 207 6.49 2.12 4.27
CA ALA A 207 5.72 3.35 4.17
C ALA A 207 5.13 3.53 2.77
N SER A 208 3.83 3.74 2.68
CA SER A 208 3.16 4.13 1.42
C SER A 208 3.61 5.52 0.94
N GLY A 209 4.16 6.35 1.84
CA GLY A 209 4.69 7.67 1.48
C GLY A 209 5.39 8.38 2.64
N VAL A 210 6.23 9.35 2.30
CA VAL A 210 6.82 10.31 3.23
C VAL A 210 6.44 11.69 2.77
N VAL A 211 5.83 12.47 3.65
CA VAL A 211 5.38 13.84 3.39
C VAL A 211 6.22 14.77 4.26
N LYS A 212 6.97 15.69 3.64
CA LYS A 212 7.74 16.71 4.37
C LYS A 212 6.91 17.98 4.42
N LEU A 213 6.18 18.18 5.52
CA LEU A 213 5.32 19.36 5.72
C LEU A 213 6.14 20.65 5.80
N ASN A 214 7.34 20.59 6.39
CA ASN A 214 8.30 21.68 6.43
C ASN A 214 9.72 21.14 6.70
N LYS A 215 10.68 22.02 7.02
CA LYS A 215 12.07 21.63 7.35
C LYS A 215 12.20 20.78 8.62
N GLN A 216 11.19 20.77 9.48
CA GLN A 216 11.20 20.15 10.80
C GLN A 216 10.04 19.18 11.05
N THR A 217 9.03 19.13 10.20
CA THR A 217 7.85 18.26 10.40
C THR A 217 7.70 17.34 9.20
N ILE A 218 7.71 16.04 9.46
CA ILE A 218 7.51 15.00 8.45
C ILE A 218 6.38 14.06 8.89
N GLN A 219 5.70 13.48 7.91
CA GLN A 219 4.76 12.39 8.13
C GLN A 219 5.17 11.17 7.31
N VAL A 220 5.25 10.02 7.96
CA VAL A 220 5.53 8.74 7.30
C VAL A 220 4.25 7.91 7.34
N ILE A 221 3.70 7.59 6.18
CA ILE A 221 2.43 6.89 6.03
C ILE A 221 2.72 5.39 6.08
N VAL A 222 2.47 4.75 7.20
CA VAL A 222 2.83 3.33 7.45
C VAL A 222 1.60 2.43 7.64
N GLY A 223 0.39 2.98 7.42
CA GLY A 223 -0.87 2.25 7.60
C GLY A 223 -1.20 2.01 9.08
N ALA A 224 -2.12 1.08 9.35
CA ALA A 224 -2.73 0.84 10.67
C ALA A 224 -1.74 0.56 11.83
N LYS A 225 -0.44 0.37 11.53
CA LYS A 225 0.63 0.08 12.49
C LYS A 225 1.33 1.34 13.02
N ALA A 226 0.91 2.53 12.57
CA ALA A 226 1.58 3.80 12.89
C ALA A 226 1.67 4.09 14.39
N GLU A 227 0.61 3.83 15.16
CA GLU A 227 0.63 4.03 16.62
C GLU A 227 1.61 3.09 17.31
N SER A 228 1.55 1.80 16.98
CA SER A 228 2.45 0.79 17.53
C SER A 228 3.92 1.08 17.21
N ILE A 229 4.21 1.49 15.97
CA ILE A 229 5.57 1.85 15.56
C ILE A 229 6.03 3.11 16.31
N GLY A 230 5.18 4.13 16.45
CA GLY A 230 5.52 5.38 17.13
C GLY A 230 5.84 5.17 18.61
N ASP A 231 5.07 4.35 19.31
CA ASP A 231 5.32 4.04 20.72
C ASP A 231 6.60 3.24 20.91
N GLU A 232 6.90 2.32 19.99
CA GLU A 232 8.13 1.55 20.04
C GLU A 232 9.36 2.41 19.70
N MET A 233 9.24 3.37 18.78
CA MET A 233 10.30 4.34 18.51
C MET A 233 10.65 5.13 19.77
N LYS A 234 9.66 5.56 20.56
CA LYS A 234 9.92 6.25 21.86
C LYS A 234 10.75 5.37 22.81
N LYS A 235 10.44 4.07 22.90
CA LYS A 235 11.20 3.12 23.74
C LYS A 235 12.63 2.93 23.23
N VAL A 236 12.83 2.84 21.91
CA VAL A 236 14.16 2.69 21.30
C VAL A 236 15.02 3.92 21.57
N VAL A 237 14.49 5.13 21.38
CA VAL A 237 15.22 6.39 21.67
C VAL A 237 15.61 6.48 23.14
N ALA A 238 14.77 5.97 24.06
CA ALA A 238 15.09 5.94 25.49
C ALA A 238 16.18 4.92 25.87
N ARG A 239 16.41 3.88 25.06
CA ARG A 239 17.43 2.83 25.33
C ARG A 239 18.84 3.20 24.84
N GLY A 240 18.97 4.09 23.85
CA GLY A 240 20.27 4.56 23.37
C GLY A 240 20.21 5.22 21.98
N PRO A 241 21.31 5.86 21.55
CA PRO A 241 21.38 6.55 20.27
C PRO A 241 21.35 5.57 19.08
N VAL A 242 20.63 5.93 18.03
CA VAL A 242 20.55 5.18 16.76
C VAL A 242 21.19 6.02 15.66
N ALA A 243 22.19 5.45 14.99
CA ALA A 243 22.90 6.13 13.91
C ALA A 243 22.01 6.34 12.67
N ALA A 244 22.25 7.42 11.95
CA ALA A 244 21.59 7.69 10.67
C ALA A 244 21.97 6.63 9.62
N ALA A 245 21.03 6.25 8.76
CA ALA A 245 21.33 5.39 7.62
C ALA A 245 22.31 6.11 6.66
N SER A 246 23.46 5.49 6.37
CA SER A 246 24.48 6.06 5.47
C SER A 246 23.93 6.14 4.04
N ALA A 247 23.97 7.34 3.45
CA ALA A 247 23.60 7.55 2.06
C ALA A 247 24.82 7.31 1.15
N ASP A 248 24.80 6.22 0.37
CA ASP A 248 25.74 6.05 -0.74
C ASP A 248 25.22 6.77 -1.99
N ALA A 249 25.95 7.82 -2.38
CA ALA A 249 26.07 8.57 -3.63
C ALA A 249 24.84 8.74 -4.57
N ALA A 250 24.30 9.97 -4.60
CA ALA A 250 24.32 10.88 -5.77
C ALA A 250 23.12 11.86 -5.78
N HIS A 251 23.30 13.07 -5.24
CA HIS A 251 23.37 14.33 -6.00
C HIS A 251 23.51 15.47 -4.99
N VAL A 252 24.62 16.19 -5.07
CA VAL A 252 24.86 17.41 -4.31
C VAL A 252 24.13 18.54 -5.03
N ALA A 253 23.19 19.20 -4.36
CA ALA A 253 22.73 20.52 -4.74
C ALA A 253 22.75 21.44 -3.51
N THR A 254 23.71 22.35 -3.50
CA THR A 254 23.94 23.43 -2.52
C THR A 254 22.83 24.48 -2.64
N PRO A 255 22.44 25.20 -1.56
CA PRO A 255 21.16 25.91 -1.50
C PRO A 255 21.20 27.31 -2.12
N ALA A 256 20.08 27.75 -2.69
CA ALA A 256 19.80 29.14 -3.06
C ALA A 256 18.59 29.70 -2.29
N PRO A 257 18.52 31.02 -2.04
CA PRO A 257 17.84 31.61 -0.88
C PRO A 257 16.35 31.90 -1.08
N ALA A 258 15.64 32.08 0.03
CA ALA A 258 14.21 32.40 0.10
C ALA A 258 13.81 33.64 -0.72
N ALA A 259 12.69 33.54 -1.46
CA ALA A 259 11.99 34.68 -2.05
C ALA A 259 10.47 34.61 -1.80
N LYS A 260 9.92 35.76 -1.39
CA LYS A 260 8.49 36.07 -1.26
C LYS A 260 7.81 36.16 -2.64
N PRO A 261 6.47 36.05 -2.73
CA PRO A 261 5.76 35.73 -3.97
C PRO A 261 5.82 36.85 -5.01
N GLN A 262 6.14 36.49 -6.26
CA GLN A 262 5.96 37.32 -7.44
C GLN A 262 5.35 36.50 -8.58
N ALA A 263 4.28 37.04 -9.16
CA ALA A 263 3.61 36.49 -10.33
C ALA A 263 4.55 36.51 -11.55
N VAL A 264 4.64 35.39 -12.26
CA VAL A 264 5.45 35.26 -13.48
C VAL A 264 4.55 35.48 -14.71
N PRO A 265 4.80 36.47 -15.59
CA PRO A 265 3.88 36.85 -16.67
C PRO A 265 3.80 35.93 -17.90
N ASN A 266 4.32 34.70 -17.90
CA ASN A 266 4.37 33.85 -19.10
C ASN A 266 4.15 32.33 -18.87
N ALA A 267 3.58 31.92 -17.74
CA ALA A 267 3.27 30.51 -17.53
C ALA A 267 2.06 30.09 -18.37
N VAL A 268 2.24 29.03 -19.18
CA VAL A 268 1.22 28.50 -20.10
C VAL A 268 0.15 27.77 -19.29
N THR A 269 -1.13 28.08 -19.54
CA THR A 269 -2.25 27.35 -18.92
C THR A 269 -2.29 25.93 -19.48
N ILE A 270 -2.10 24.95 -18.61
CA ILE A 270 -2.07 23.53 -19.00
C ILE A 270 -3.47 22.91 -18.91
N ALA A 271 -4.25 23.29 -17.90
CA ALA A 271 -5.62 22.84 -17.73
C ALA A 271 -6.47 23.98 -17.17
N GLU A 272 -7.67 24.13 -17.72
CA GLU A 272 -8.72 24.98 -17.19
C GLU A 272 -9.83 24.06 -16.68
N LEU A 273 -10.12 24.14 -15.38
CA LEU A 273 -11.18 23.34 -14.78
C LEU A 273 -12.46 24.15 -14.75
N VAL A 274 -13.56 23.53 -15.16
CA VAL A 274 -14.92 24.03 -14.87
C VAL A 274 -15.39 23.48 -13.52
N SER A 275 -16.36 24.15 -12.91
CA SER A 275 -16.93 23.68 -11.64
C SER A 275 -17.57 22.29 -11.85
N PRO A 276 -17.23 21.27 -11.04
CA PRO A 276 -17.87 19.97 -11.13
C PRO A 276 -19.28 19.98 -10.50
N ILE A 277 -19.64 21.04 -9.76
CA ILE A 277 -20.92 21.13 -9.05
C ILE A 277 -21.49 22.55 -9.15
N THR A 278 -22.81 22.68 -9.23
CA THR A 278 -23.49 23.97 -9.13
C THR A 278 -23.64 24.34 -7.67
N GLY A 279 -23.28 25.57 -7.29
CA GLY A 279 -23.37 26.01 -5.90
C GLY A 279 -22.56 27.25 -5.58
N GLU A 280 -22.35 27.49 -4.28
CA GLU A 280 -21.58 28.63 -3.78
C GLU A 280 -20.13 28.22 -3.53
N VAL A 281 -19.18 29.00 -4.03
CA VAL A 281 -17.75 28.80 -3.79
C VAL A 281 -17.42 29.10 -2.33
N VAL A 282 -16.64 28.21 -1.73
CA VAL A 282 -16.11 28.32 -0.38
C VAL A 282 -14.59 28.26 -0.48
N ALA A 283 -13.92 29.20 0.19
CA ALA A 283 -12.47 29.19 0.28
C ALA A 283 -12.01 27.89 0.94
N LEU A 284 -10.93 27.29 0.42
CA LEU A 284 -10.49 25.97 0.86
C LEU A 284 -10.14 25.96 2.36
N ASP A 285 -9.60 27.06 2.90
CA ASP A 285 -9.27 27.26 4.32
C ASP A 285 -10.49 27.36 5.25
N GLN A 286 -11.70 27.54 4.71
CA GLN A 286 -12.96 27.55 5.45
C GLN A 286 -13.66 26.19 5.47
N VAL A 287 -13.09 25.17 4.80
CA VAL A 287 -13.62 23.81 4.84
C VAL A 287 -13.47 23.25 6.26
N PRO A 288 -14.53 22.64 6.84
CA PRO A 288 -14.50 22.11 8.20
C PRO A 288 -13.77 20.75 8.30
N ASP A 289 -12.65 20.63 7.60
CA ASP A 289 -11.74 19.49 7.58
C ASP A 289 -10.30 20.00 7.46
N GLU A 290 -9.44 19.62 8.41
CA GLU A 290 -8.08 20.14 8.51
C GLU A 290 -7.20 19.73 7.32
N ALA A 291 -7.44 18.55 6.73
CA ALA A 291 -6.63 18.05 5.63
C ALA A 291 -6.87 18.87 4.35
N PHE A 292 -8.12 19.27 4.11
CA PHE A 292 -8.45 20.18 3.01
C PHE A 292 -8.09 21.63 3.34
N ALA A 293 -8.45 22.13 4.53
CA ALA A 293 -8.23 23.54 4.90
C ALA A 293 -6.76 23.96 4.96
N SER A 294 -5.89 23.03 5.35
CA SER A 294 -4.43 23.25 5.34
C SER A 294 -3.78 23.07 3.97
N LYS A 295 -4.55 22.71 2.94
CA LYS A 295 -4.08 22.32 1.61
C LYS A 295 -3.18 21.08 1.59
N ALA A 296 -3.22 20.26 2.65
CA ALA A 296 -2.39 19.06 2.75
C ALA A 296 -2.77 17.97 1.75
N VAL A 297 -4.03 17.96 1.27
CA VAL A 297 -4.51 17.04 0.22
C VAL A 297 -4.23 17.58 -1.20
N GLY A 298 -4.01 18.89 -1.33
CA GLY A 298 -3.87 19.60 -2.60
C GLY A 298 -4.40 21.02 -2.51
N ASP A 299 -4.05 21.88 -3.47
CA ASP A 299 -4.59 23.24 -3.59
C ASP A 299 -5.82 23.29 -4.51
N GLY A 300 -6.73 24.23 -4.27
CA GLY A 300 -7.97 24.35 -5.02
C GLY A 300 -9.01 25.20 -4.29
N VAL A 301 -10.29 24.85 -4.49
CA VAL A 301 -11.44 25.50 -3.85
C VAL A 301 -12.44 24.46 -3.39
N ALA A 302 -13.41 24.85 -2.57
CA ALA A 302 -14.57 24.03 -2.28
C ALA A 302 -15.84 24.66 -2.83
N VAL A 303 -16.87 23.85 -3.07
CA VAL A 303 -18.19 24.32 -3.51
C VAL A 303 -19.24 23.71 -2.60
N LYS A 304 -20.17 24.53 -2.11
CA LYS A 304 -21.36 24.06 -1.40
C LYS A 304 -22.47 23.81 -2.42
N PRO A 305 -22.87 22.54 -2.65
CA PRO A 305 -23.75 22.16 -3.75
C PRO A 305 -25.18 22.68 -3.54
N THR A 306 -25.81 23.12 -4.64
CA THR A 306 -27.24 23.48 -4.73
C THR A 306 -27.98 22.65 -5.77
N ASP A 307 -27.27 21.89 -6.61
CA ASP A 307 -27.83 20.96 -7.58
C ASP A 307 -27.34 19.52 -7.31
N LYS A 308 -28.13 18.55 -7.75
CA LYS A 308 -27.88 17.12 -7.52
C LYS A 308 -26.84 16.50 -8.45
N THR A 309 -26.49 17.14 -9.57
CA THR A 309 -25.57 16.53 -10.55
C THR A 309 -24.13 16.97 -10.30
N VAL A 310 -23.22 15.99 -10.26
CA VAL A 310 -21.76 16.20 -10.23
C VAL A 310 -21.20 15.78 -11.58
N VAL A 311 -20.45 16.68 -12.20
CA VAL A 311 -19.86 16.50 -13.54
C VAL A 311 -18.35 16.45 -13.48
N SER A 312 -17.71 15.96 -14.55
CA SER A 312 -16.27 16.03 -14.69
C SER A 312 -15.80 17.48 -14.86
N PRO A 313 -14.81 17.95 -14.08
CA PRO A 313 -14.31 19.32 -14.17
C PRO A 313 -13.39 19.58 -15.37
N ALA A 314 -12.89 18.52 -16.02
CA ALA A 314 -12.01 18.61 -17.19
C ALA A 314 -12.14 17.33 -18.05
N ALA A 315 -11.49 17.33 -19.22
CA ALA A 315 -11.30 16.11 -19.98
C ALA A 315 -10.16 15.27 -19.37
N GLY A 316 -10.34 13.95 -19.30
CA GLY A 316 -9.36 13.04 -18.71
C GLY A 316 -9.92 11.66 -18.40
N THR A 317 -9.21 10.91 -17.57
CA THR A 317 -9.57 9.54 -17.16
C THR A 317 -9.96 9.49 -15.70
N ILE A 318 -11.09 8.85 -15.39
CA ILE A 318 -11.48 8.59 -14.00
C ILE A 318 -10.59 7.48 -13.43
N VAL A 319 -9.57 7.85 -12.65
CA VAL A 319 -8.59 6.88 -12.12
C VAL A 319 -9.11 6.14 -10.89
N LYS A 320 -9.99 6.77 -10.10
CA LYS A 320 -10.58 6.16 -8.90
C LYS A 320 -11.94 6.73 -8.60
N ILE A 321 -12.88 5.88 -8.21
CA ILE A 321 -14.12 6.25 -7.52
C ILE A 321 -14.10 5.54 -6.17
N PHE A 322 -14.32 6.26 -5.09
CA PHE A 322 -14.30 5.66 -3.76
C PHE A 322 -15.46 4.67 -3.61
N ASN A 323 -15.27 3.58 -2.84
CA ASN A 323 -16.27 2.51 -2.72
C ASN A 323 -17.65 3.00 -2.25
N THR A 324 -17.69 4.11 -1.49
CA THR A 324 -18.92 4.75 -1.01
C THR A 324 -19.41 5.87 -1.95
N ASN A 325 -18.92 5.94 -3.19
CA ASN A 325 -19.35 6.84 -4.27
C ASN A 325 -19.38 8.35 -3.95
N HIS A 326 -18.77 8.78 -2.85
CA HIS A 326 -18.76 10.17 -2.38
C HIS A 326 -17.61 11.00 -2.96
N ALA A 327 -16.65 10.38 -3.63
CA ALA A 327 -15.50 11.07 -4.20
C ALA A 327 -14.96 10.33 -5.42
N PHE A 328 -14.30 11.08 -6.30
CA PHE A 328 -13.57 10.53 -7.43
C PHE A 328 -12.29 11.31 -7.70
N CYS A 329 -11.34 10.62 -8.33
CA CYS A 329 -10.10 11.19 -8.84
C CYS A 329 -10.11 11.15 -10.37
N LEU A 330 -9.75 12.28 -10.97
CA LEU A 330 -9.61 12.46 -12.41
C LEU A 330 -8.15 12.80 -12.73
N GLU A 331 -7.55 12.08 -13.66
CA GLU A 331 -6.25 12.46 -14.23
C GLU A 331 -6.50 13.12 -15.59
N THR A 332 -6.04 14.36 -15.74
CA THR A 332 -6.12 15.09 -17.02
C THR A 332 -5.04 14.63 -18.00
N GLU A 333 -5.22 14.85 -19.30
CA GLU A 333 -4.24 14.48 -20.33
C GLU A 333 -2.82 15.07 -20.10
N LYS A 334 -2.73 16.18 -19.36
CA LYS A 334 -1.47 16.84 -19.02
C LYS A 334 -0.96 16.52 -17.62
N GLY A 335 -1.47 15.46 -17.00
CA GLY A 335 -0.97 14.89 -15.74
C GLY A 335 -1.41 15.63 -14.46
N ALA A 336 -2.35 16.57 -14.54
CA ALA A 336 -2.95 17.11 -13.32
C ALA A 336 -3.95 16.12 -12.73
N GLU A 337 -3.76 15.78 -11.46
CA GLU A 337 -4.63 14.88 -10.68
C GLU A 337 -5.63 15.72 -9.88
N ILE A 338 -6.91 15.55 -10.17
CA ILE A 338 -8.00 16.32 -9.59
C ILE A 338 -8.82 15.41 -8.69
N VAL A 339 -8.97 15.82 -7.44
CA VAL A 339 -9.82 15.15 -6.45
C VAL A 339 -11.08 15.96 -6.26
N VAL A 340 -12.22 15.32 -6.53
CA VAL A 340 -13.56 15.88 -6.34
C VAL A 340 -14.23 15.10 -5.21
N HIS A 341 -14.37 15.73 -4.05
CA HIS A 341 -14.84 15.08 -2.82
C HIS A 341 -16.15 15.70 -2.34
N MET A 342 -17.23 14.90 -2.25
CA MET A 342 -18.57 15.38 -1.91
C MET A 342 -18.77 15.38 -0.40
N GLY A 343 -18.88 16.59 0.16
CA GLY A 343 -19.04 16.80 1.61
C GLY A 343 -17.83 16.39 2.44
N ILE A 344 -17.98 16.45 3.77
CA ILE A 344 -16.96 16.05 4.76
C ILE A 344 -17.50 14.89 5.60
N ASP A 345 -16.65 13.91 5.89
CA ASP A 345 -16.98 12.66 6.60
C ASP A 345 -18.10 11.81 5.95
N THR A 346 -18.38 12.01 4.66
CA THR A 346 -19.46 11.34 3.92
C THR A 346 -19.21 9.84 3.70
N VAL A 347 -17.98 9.35 3.91
CA VAL A 347 -17.67 7.92 3.96
C VAL A 347 -18.51 7.18 5.00
N ALA A 348 -18.87 7.84 6.11
CA ALA A 348 -19.70 7.27 7.19
C ALA A 348 -21.13 6.93 6.73
N LEU A 349 -21.59 7.51 5.61
CA LEU A 349 -22.90 7.25 5.04
C LEU A 349 -22.97 5.94 4.24
N ASN A 350 -21.85 5.20 4.12
CA ASN A 350 -21.78 3.90 3.45
C ASN A 350 -22.36 3.90 2.02
N GLY A 351 -22.20 5.02 1.29
CA GLY A 351 -22.70 5.20 -0.07
C GLY A 351 -24.16 5.60 -0.19
N GLN A 352 -24.88 5.79 0.92
CA GLN A 352 -26.24 6.32 0.88
C GLN A 352 -26.24 7.79 0.44
N GLY A 353 -27.15 8.13 -0.48
CA GLY A 353 -27.27 9.46 -1.06
C GLY A 353 -26.37 9.73 -2.27
N PHE A 354 -25.58 8.74 -2.71
CA PHE A 354 -24.73 8.84 -3.89
C PHE A 354 -25.09 7.77 -4.93
N LYS A 355 -25.25 8.19 -6.18
CA LYS A 355 -25.47 7.28 -7.31
C LYS A 355 -24.39 7.50 -8.37
N ARG A 356 -23.67 6.42 -8.66
CA ARG A 356 -22.61 6.38 -9.66
C ARG A 356 -23.19 6.36 -11.07
N LEU A 357 -22.65 7.17 -11.98
CA LEU A 357 -23.06 7.24 -13.39
C LEU A 357 -21.96 6.76 -14.35
N VAL A 358 -20.70 6.73 -13.90
CA VAL A 358 -19.51 6.39 -14.71
C VAL A 358 -18.61 5.40 -13.95
N GLU A 359 -17.93 4.50 -14.65
CA GLU A 359 -17.02 3.50 -14.08
C GLU A 359 -15.55 3.98 -13.99
N GLU A 360 -14.74 3.28 -13.19
CA GLU A 360 -13.30 3.52 -13.09
C GLU A 360 -12.63 3.13 -14.41
N GLY A 361 -11.64 3.93 -14.83
CA GLY A 361 -10.98 3.81 -16.12
C GLY A 361 -11.73 4.44 -17.29
N ALA A 362 -12.91 5.03 -17.08
CA ALA A 362 -13.65 5.71 -18.15
C ALA A 362 -12.98 7.04 -18.54
N GLU A 363 -12.89 7.30 -19.85
CA GLU A 363 -12.57 8.61 -20.39
C GLU A 363 -13.81 9.51 -20.36
N VAL A 364 -13.63 10.75 -19.90
CA VAL A 364 -14.71 11.72 -19.73
C VAL A 364 -14.33 13.07 -20.31
N THR A 365 -15.33 13.83 -20.75
CA THR A 365 -15.17 15.24 -21.16
C THR A 365 -15.62 16.20 -20.05
N ALA A 366 -15.14 17.44 -20.07
CA ALA A 366 -15.62 18.48 -19.17
C ALA A 366 -17.16 18.62 -19.25
N GLY A 367 -17.83 18.69 -18.11
CA GLY A 367 -19.29 18.77 -18.01
C GLY A 367 -20.04 17.43 -18.13
N GLN A 368 -19.36 16.30 -18.37
CA GLN A 368 -20.00 14.99 -18.41
C GLN A 368 -20.43 14.55 -16.99
N PRO A 369 -21.68 14.10 -16.77
CA PRO A 369 -22.14 13.62 -15.46
C PRO A 369 -21.34 12.40 -14.95
N VAL A 370 -20.92 12.44 -13.69
CA VAL A 370 -20.14 11.38 -13.02
C VAL A 370 -20.90 10.79 -11.82
N LEU A 371 -21.53 11.64 -11.00
CA LEU A 371 -22.33 11.25 -9.84
C LEU A 371 -23.67 12.01 -9.80
N GLU A 372 -24.68 11.39 -9.21
CA GLU A 372 -25.94 12.01 -8.82
C GLU A 372 -26.09 11.96 -7.29
N LEU A 373 -26.51 13.07 -6.69
CA LEU A 373 -26.64 13.29 -5.24
C LEU A 373 -28.10 13.31 -4.81
N ASP A 374 -28.38 12.73 -3.64
CA ASP A 374 -29.61 13.00 -2.89
C ASP A 374 -29.33 14.13 -1.88
N LEU A 375 -29.48 15.38 -2.32
CA LEU A 375 -29.14 16.54 -1.49
C LEU A 375 -30.00 16.63 -0.22
N ASP A 376 -31.25 16.18 -0.24
CA ASP A 376 -32.12 16.23 0.93
C ASP A 376 -31.59 15.28 2.01
N PHE A 377 -31.27 14.03 1.61
CA PHE A 377 -30.66 13.06 2.52
C PHE A 377 -29.28 13.53 3.00
N LEU A 378 -28.43 13.98 2.08
CA LEU A 378 -27.06 14.35 2.39
C LEU A 378 -26.98 15.59 3.29
N ASN A 379 -27.80 16.62 3.07
CA ASN A 379 -27.83 17.79 3.95
C ASN A 379 -28.34 17.46 5.36
N ALA A 380 -29.17 16.42 5.51
CA ALA A 380 -29.68 15.98 6.80
C ALA A 380 -28.71 15.06 7.58
N ASN A 381 -27.85 14.30 6.87
CA ASN A 381 -27.05 13.23 7.48
C ASN A 381 -25.54 13.43 7.38
N ALA A 382 -25.03 14.23 6.43
CA ALA A 382 -23.61 14.54 6.32
C ALA A 382 -23.20 15.62 7.33
N ARG A 383 -21.96 15.55 7.82
CA ARG A 383 -21.39 16.58 8.70
C ARG A 383 -21.35 17.96 8.02
N SER A 384 -21.01 17.98 6.73
CA SER A 384 -21.04 19.16 5.88
C SER A 384 -21.12 18.72 4.42
N MET A 385 -21.86 19.47 3.60
CA MET A 385 -21.87 19.29 2.14
C MET A 385 -20.89 20.20 1.40
N ILE A 386 -20.07 20.98 2.11
CA ILE A 386 -18.97 21.69 1.48
C ILE A 386 -18.04 20.66 0.82
N SER A 387 -17.89 20.77 -0.49
CA SER A 387 -17.30 19.73 -1.34
C SER A 387 -15.99 20.24 -1.96
N PRO A 388 -14.83 19.77 -1.48
CA PRO A 388 -13.53 20.17 -2.03
C PRO A 388 -13.30 19.69 -3.47
N VAL A 389 -12.70 20.56 -4.27
CA VAL A 389 -12.23 20.31 -5.63
C VAL A 389 -10.78 20.76 -5.70
N VAL A 390 -9.85 19.83 -5.52
CA VAL A 390 -8.42 20.12 -5.33
C VAL A 390 -7.56 19.41 -6.37
N CYS A 391 -6.42 20.01 -6.70
CA CYS A 391 -5.36 19.37 -7.48
C CYS A 391 -4.36 18.74 -6.49
N SER A 392 -4.30 17.41 -6.42
CA SER A 392 -3.49 16.68 -5.43
C SER A 392 -1.99 16.81 -5.67
N ASN A 393 -1.59 16.96 -6.93
CA ASN A 393 -0.22 17.21 -7.34
C ASN A 393 0.03 18.69 -7.69
N SER A 394 -0.63 19.63 -7.00
CA SER A 394 -0.49 21.07 -7.26
C SER A 394 0.95 21.58 -7.22
N ASP A 395 1.82 20.94 -6.43
CA ASP A 395 3.25 21.27 -6.30
C ASP A 395 4.08 20.98 -7.55
N ASP A 396 3.58 20.15 -8.47
CA ASP A 396 4.23 19.86 -9.75
C ASP A 396 4.08 21.04 -10.73
N PHE A 397 3.15 21.95 -10.45
CA PHE A 397 2.80 23.09 -11.30
C PHE A 397 3.34 24.41 -10.72
N SER A 398 3.36 25.48 -11.54
CA SER A 398 3.89 26.77 -11.08
C SER A 398 2.89 27.55 -10.23
N ALA A 399 1.61 27.45 -10.57
CA ALA A 399 0.53 28.16 -9.92
C ALA A 399 -0.81 27.52 -10.22
N LEU A 400 -1.69 27.60 -9.22
CA LEU A 400 -3.13 27.39 -9.36
C LEU A 400 -3.82 28.75 -9.20
N VAL A 401 -4.46 29.22 -10.26
CA VAL A 401 -5.11 30.54 -10.29
C VAL A 401 -6.62 30.34 -10.16
N ILE A 402 -7.15 30.63 -8.99
CA ILE A 402 -8.58 30.57 -8.72
C ILE A 402 -9.29 31.64 -9.55
N LYS A 403 -10.32 31.23 -10.30
CA LYS A 403 -11.13 32.11 -11.17
C LYS A 403 -12.54 32.30 -10.64
N ALA A 404 -13.07 31.30 -9.96
CA ALA A 404 -14.43 31.34 -9.44
C ALA A 404 -14.53 32.15 -8.14
N ASP A 405 -15.60 32.91 -8.04
CA ASP A 405 -16.07 33.60 -6.84
C ASP A 405 -17.61 33.59 -6.84
N GLY A 406 -18.22 33.53 -5.66
CA GLY A 406 -19.68 33.45 -5.50
C GLY A 406 -20.30 32.19 -6.12
N HIS A 407 -21.36 32.37 -6.91
CA HIS A 407 -22.15 31.27 -7.48
C HIS A 407 -21.52 30.70 -8.75
N VAL A 408 -21.38 29.38 -8.81
CA VAL A 408 -20.84 28.63 -9.96
C VAL A 408 -21.85 27.61 -10.49
N VAL A 409 -21.78 27.33 -11.79
CA VAL A 409 -22.64 26.36 -12.48
C VAL A 409 -21.82 25.17 -12.97
N ALA A 410 -22.29 23.95 -12.66
CA ALA A 410 -21.66 22.70 -13.05
C ALA A 410 -21.39 22.65 -14.57
N GLY A 411 -20.16 22.32 -14.95
CA GLY A 411 -19.75 22.13 -16.34
C GLY A 411 -19.62 23.41 -17.17
N GLN A 412 -19.90 24.58 -16.59
CA GLN A 412 -19.94 25.85 -17.32
C GLN A 412 -18.97 26.88 -16.73
N THR A 413 -19.03 27.13 -15.42
CA THR A 413 -18.25 28.21 -14.80
C THR A 413 -16.79 27.76 -14.59
N PRO A 414 -15.79 28.51 -15.08
CA PRO A 414 -14.38 28.23 -14.79
C PRO A 414 -14.08 28.33 -13.29
N LEU A 415 -13.51 27.27 -12.72
CA LEU A 415 -13.21 27.16 -11.30
C LEU A 415 -11.81 27.67 -10.98
N TYR A 416 -10.79 27.07 -11.61
CA TYR A 416 -9.41 27.52 -11.54
C TYR A 416 -8.59 27.04 -12.74
N GLU A 417 -7.50 27.75 -13.01
CA GLU A 417 -6.50 27.41 -14.03
C GLU A 417 -5.24 26.85 -13.38
N ILE A 418 -4.68 25.81 -13.97
CA ILE A 418 -3.38 25.25 -13.58
C ILE A 418 -2.34 25.70 -14.59
N LYS A 419 -1.22 26.24 -14.11
CA LYS A 419 -0.13 26.79 -14.93
C LYS A 419 1.10 25.90 -14.90
N SER A 420 1.72 25.68 -16.06
CA SER A 420 2.99 24.93 -16.14
C SER A 420 4.12 25.65 -15.41
N LYS A 421 5.11 24.88 -14.94
CA LYS A 421 6.41 25.44 -14.56
C LYS A 421 7.12 26.12 -15.72
#